data_AF-A0A940L2V5-F1
#
_entry.id   AF-A0A940L2V5-F1
#
_cell.length_a   1.000
_cell.length_b   1.000
_cell.length_c   1.000
_cell.angle_alpha   90.00
_cell.angle_beta   90.00
_cell.angle_gamma   90.00
#
_symmetry.space_group_name_H-M   'P 1'
#
loop_
_entity.id
_entity.type
_entity.pdbx_description
1 polymer ?
#
loop_
_entity_poly.entity_id
_entity_poly.type
_entity_poly.pdbx_seq_one_letter_code
_entity_poly.pdbx_strand_id
1 'polypeptide(L)'
;MDTRWLTTVLTILTALNIFAFSADAAPAQGTLCQPPRHAKLAMDQRDNWREDCLKKRKATLTFNQCMAIASSMEYSNNAEDARMVCLYDLSKTLSLKECAQVAKSMEYADSGDEARWECIRKNNTTISKNQCLKLAKAMSYPANVQRAGQYCTQELK
;
A
#
# COMPACT_ATOMS: atom_id res chain seq x y z
N MET A 1 -10.85 -63.26 0.41
CA MET A 1 -10.31 -61.92 0.71
C MET A 1 -11.12 -60.92 -0.07
N ASP A 2 -11.98 -60.18 0.62
CA ASP A 2 -13.08 -59.41 0.06
C ASP A 2 -12.62 -58.17 -0.71
N THR A 3 -12.93 -58.14 -2.01
CA THR A 3 -12.75 -57.02 -2.95
C THR A 3 -13.44 -55.72 -2.52
N ARG A 4 -14.31 -55.78 -1.52
CA ARG A 4 -15.00 -54.65 -0.90
C ARG A 4 -14.10 -53.79 -0.01
N TRP A 5 -13.02 -54.34 0.54
CA TRP A 5 -12.07 -53.57 1.36
C TRP A 5 -11.13 -52.71 0.50
N LEU A 6 -10.72 -53.22 -0.66
CA LEU A 6 -9.84 -52.52 -1.60
C LEU A 6 -10.50 -51.27 -2.20
N THR A 7 -11.81 -51.32 -2.46
CA THR A 7 -12.57 -50.18 -2.99
C THR A 7 -12.74 -49.06 -1.96
N THR A 8 -12.92 -49.40 -0.69
CA THR A 8 -13.03 -48.41 0.40
C THR A 8 -11.70 -47.72 0.70
N VAL A 9 -10.58 -48.45 0.60
CA VAL A 9 -9.24 -47.85 0.78
C VAL A 9 -8.87 -46.94 -0.39
N LEU A 10 -9.23 -47.31 -1.64
CA LEU A 10 -8.95 -46.49 -2.82
C LEU A 10 -9.71 -45.16 -2.80
N THR A 11 -10.97 -45.14 -2.36
CA THR A 11 -11.78 -43.91 -2.32
C THR A 11 -11.31 -42.91 -1.27
N ILE A 12 -10.80 -43.40 -0.12
CA ILE A 12 -10.22 -42.54 0.92
C ILE A 12 -8.89 -41.91 0.44
N LEU A 13 -8.06 -42.66 -0.29
CA LEU A 13 -6.81 -42.15 -0.87
C LEU A 13 -7.03 -41.09 -1.97
N THR A 14 -8.14 -41.17 -2.73
CA THR A 14 -8.50 -40.15 -3.72
C THR A 14 -9.10 -38.88 -3.09
N ALA A 15 -9.78 -38.99 -1.94
CA ALA A 15 -10.36 -37.83 -1.25
C ALA A 15 -9.31 -36.95 -0.53
N LEU A 16 -8.15 -37.52 -0.18
CA LEU A 16 -7.07 -36.82 0.52
C LEU A 16 -6.14 -35.99 -0.39
N ASN A 17 -6.29 -36.07 -1.72
CA ASN A 17 -5.43 -35.35 -2.68
C ASN A 17 -6.03 -34.03 -3.22
N ILE A 18 -7.19 -33.57 -2.72
CA ILE A 18 -7.85 -32.37 -3.25
C ILE A 18 -7.43 -31.08 -2.54
N PHE A 19 -6.66 -31.15 -1.45
CA PHE A 19 -6.05 -29.98 -0.81
C PHE A 19 -4.60 -29.76 -1.26
N ALA A 20 -4.34 -29.86 -2.56
CA ALA A 20 -3.24 -29.12 -3.15
C ALA A 20 -3.65 -27.64 -3.18
N PHE A 21 -3.53 -26.97 -2.04
CA PHE A 21 -3.46 -25.52 -2.05
C PHE A 21 -2.31 -25.17 -2.97
N SER A 22 -2.64 -24.61 -4.14
CA SER A 22 -1.71 -23.79 -4.89
C SER A 22 -1.22 -22.75 -3.90
N ALA A 23 -0.03 -22.96 -3.35
CA ALA A 23 0.75 -21.88 -2.79
C ALA A 23 1.03 -20.98 -3.99
N ASP A 24 0.09 -20.07 -4.27
CA ASP A 24 0.38 -18.87 -5.04
C ASP A 24 1.54 -18.23 -4.30
N ALA A 25 2.74 -18.49 -4.81
CA ALA A 25 3.92 -17.77 -4.44
C ALA A 25 3.59 -16.31 -4.70
N ALA A 26 3.23 -15.58 -3.63
CA ALA A 26 3.11 -14.15 -3.68
C ALA A 26 4.38 -13.67 -4.39
N PRO A 27 4.27 -12.96 -5.53
CA PRO A 27 5.44 -12.60 -6.31
C PRO A 27 6.40 -11.90 -5.37
N ALA A 28 7.65 -12.38 -5.31
CA ALA A 28 8.66 -11.91 -4.38
C ALA A 28 8.77 -10.38 -4.46
N GLN A 29 8.05 -9.68 -3.58
CA GLN A 29 8.00 -8.22 -3.48
C GLN A 29 9.39 -7.65 -3.10
N GLY A 30 10.31 -8.50 -2.65
CA GLY A 30 11.65 -8.14 -2.17
C GLY A 30 12.73 -7.88 -3.22
N THR A 31 12.41 -7.84 -4.52
CA THR A 31 13.43 -7.58 -5.57
C THR A 31 13.15 -6.36 -6.44
N LEU A 32 11.96 -5.76 -6.32
CA LEU A 32 11.57 -4.64 -7.16
C LEU A 32 12.34 -3.38 -6.76
N CYS A 33 13.04 -2.77 -7.72
CA CYS A 33 13.85 -1.57 -7.52
C CYS A 33 15.00 -1.69 -6.49
N GLN A 34 15.42 -2.91 -6.14
CA GLN A 34 16.61 -3.07 -5.29
C GLN A 34 17.89 -2.75 -6.07
N PRO A 35 18.86 -2.05 -5.46
CA PRO A 35 20.16 -1.81 -6.09
C PRO A 35 20.93 -3.13 -6.25
N PRO A 36 21.86 -3.20 -7.22
CA PRO A 36 22.70 -4.39 -7.40
C PRO A 36 23.51 -4.67 -6.13
N ARG A 37 23.43 -5.91 -5.61
CA ARG A 37 24.11 -6.30 -4.35
C ARG A 37 25.62 -6.05 -4.35
N HIS A 38 26.25 -6.06 -5.52
CA HIS A 38 27.69 -5.89 -5.68
C HIS A 38 28.12 -4.42 -5.88
N ALA A 39 27.19 -3.49 -6.04
CA ALA A 39 27.50 -2.11 -6.40
C ALA A 39 28.13 -1.27 -5.27
N LYS A 40 28.23 -1.81 -4.03
CA LYS A 40 28.81 -1.14 -2.85
C LYS A 40 28.36 0.34 -2.71
N LEU A 41 27.10 0.61 -3.04
CA LEU A 41 26.53 1.95 -3.01
C LEU A 41 26.39 2.44 -1.57
N ALA A 42 26.61 3.72 -1.33
CA ALA A 42 26.26 4.39 -0.07
C ALA A 42 24.74 4.45 0.13
N MET A 43 24.28 4.72 1.36
CA MET A 43 22.84 4.70 1.71
C MET A 43 22.01 5.63 0.81
N ASP A 44 22.50 6.85 0.62
CA ASP A 44 21.88 7.89 -0.22
C ASP A 44 21.79 7.45 -1.69
N GLN A 45 22.84 6.82 -2.20
CA GLN A 45 22.86 6.29 -3.57
C GLN A 45 21.89 5.13 -3.77
N ARG A 46 21.70 4.29 -2.74
CA ARG A 46 20.73 3.19 -2.79
C ARG A 46 19.30 3.71 -2.81
N ASP A 47 18.99 4.76 -2.05
CA ASP A 47 17.67 5.37 -2.03
C ASP A 47 17.39 6.14 -3.32
N ASN A 48 18.35 6.92 -3.82
CA ASN A 48 18.25 7.55 -5.14
C ASN A 48 17.98 6.52 -6.25
N TRP A 49 18.65 5.36 -6.21
CA TRP A 49 18.38 4.26 -7.15
C TRP A 49 16.94 3.75 -7.06
N ARG A 50 16.44 3.53 -5.84
CA ARG A 50 15.06 3.08 -5.60
C ARG A 50 14.06 4.11 -6.08
N GLU A 51 14.30 5.38 -5.80
CA GLU A 51 13.44 6.49 -6.18
C GLU A 51 13.36 6.67 -7.69
N ASP A 52 14.49 6.63 -8.39
CA ASP A 52 14.56 6.67 -9.84
C ASP A 52 13.82 5.51 -10.49
N CYS A 53 14.01 4.30 -9.95
CA CYS A 53 13.30 3.11 -10.42
C CYS A 53 11.78 3.23 -10.18
N LEU A 54 11.36 3.72 -9.01
CA LEU A 54 9.96 3.96 -8.69
C LEU A 54 9.34 4.95 -9.66
N LYS A 55 9.98 6.11 -9.88
CA LYS A 55 9.51 7.16 -10.80
C LYS A 55 9.38 6.64 -12.24
N LYS A 56 10.33 5.81 -12.70
CA LYS A 56 10.27 5.18 -14.04
C LYS A 56 9.15 4.14 -14.18
N ARG A 57 8.83 3.42 -13.09
CA ARG A 57 7.91 2.28 -13.14
C ARG A 57 6.50 2.58 -12.63
N LYS A 58 6.25 3.76 -12.06
CA LYS A 58 5.00 4.15 -11.38
C LYS A 58 3.71 3.82 -12.13
N ALA A 59 3.71 3.88 -13.47
CA ALA A 59 2.54 3.52 -14.29
C ALA A 59 2.16 2.03 -14.22
N THR A 60 3.12 1.16 -13.90
CA THR A 60 2.97 -0.31 -13.88
C THR A 60 2.95 -0.91 -12.47
N LEU A 61 3.28 -0.11 -11.45
CA LEU A 61 3.33 -0.59 -10.07
C LEU A 61 1.93 -0.73 -9.50
N THR A 62 1.71 -1.79 -8.73
CA THR A 62 0.57 -1.87 -7.81
C THR A 62 0.85 -0.99 -6.59
N PHE A 63 -0.21 -0.59 -5.88
CA PHE A 63 -0.10 0.14 -4.62
C PHE A 63 0.87 -0.53 -3.63
N ASN A 64 0.70 -1.83 -3.38
CA ASN A 64 1.54 -2.59 -2.46
C ASN A 64 3.01 -2.62 -2.89
N GLN A 65 3.28 -2.72 -4.20
CA GLN A 65 4.65 -2.68 -4.72
C GLN A 65 5.28 -1.30 -4.51
N CYS A 66 4.53 -0.23 -4.76
CA CYS A 66 5.01 1.13 -4.54
C CYS A 66 5.34 1.37 -3.06
N MET A 67 4.41 0.99 -2.16
CA MET A 67 4.61 1.13 -0.71
C MET A 67 5.76 0.26 -0.18
N ALA A 68 5.99 -0.91 -0.76
CA ALA A 68 7.12 -1.77 -0.40
C ALA A 68 8.46 -1.13 -0.78
N ILE A 69 8.55 -0.46 -1.94
CA ILE A 69 9.75 0.29 -2.33
C ILE A 69 9.98 1.46 -1.37
N ALA A 70 8.95 2.28 -1.11
CA ALA A 70 9.05 3.42 -0.21
C ALA A 70 9.46 3.00 1.22
N SER A 71 8.93 1.88 1.71
CA SER A 71 9.29 1.34 3.04
C SER A 71 10.70 0.72 3.10
N SER A 72 11.32 0.46 1.93
CA SER A 72 12.69 -0.06 1.85
C SER A 72 13.76 1.03 1.75
N MET A 73 13.33 2.30 1.68
CA MET A 73 14.24 3.45 1.72
C MET A 73 14.76 3.65 3.14
N GLU A 74 16.01 4.08 3.22
CA GLU A 74 16.77 4.16 4.46
C GLU A 74 16.70 5.56 5.08
N TYR A 75 16.57 6.61 4.26
CA TYR A 75 16.30 7.97 4.71
C TYR A 75 14.81 8.30 4.72
N SER A 76 14.35 8.87 5.83
CA SER A 76 12.96 9.29 6.05
C SER A 76 12.43 10.22 4.96
N ASN A 77 13.22 11.21 4.52
CA ASN A 77 12.83 12.14 3.45
C ASN A 77 12.58 11.41 2.12
N ASN A 78 13.49 10.53 1.71
CA ASN A 78 13.30 9.75 0.48
C ASN A 78 12.08 8.81 0.61
N ALA A 79 11.90 8.17 1.77
CA ALA A 79 10.75 7.32 2.04
C ALA A 79 9.43 8.10 1.95
N GLU A 80 9.38 9.32 2.49
CA GLU A 80 8.26 10.26 2.37
C GLU A 80 7.98 10.64 0.91
N ASP A 81 9.00 11.07 0.18
CA ASP A 81 8.87 11.45 -1.23
C ASP A 81 8.33 10.27 -2.04
N ALA A 82 8.82 9.06 -1.80
CA ALA A 82 8.33 7.85 -2.43
C ALA A 82 6.87 7.54 -2.07
N ARG A 83 6.46 7.72 -0.81
CA ARG A 83 5.05 7.58 -0.39
C ARG A 83 4.16 8.60 -1.09
N MET A 84 4.64 9.83 -1.29
CA MET A 84 3.93 10.86 -2.06
C MET A 84 3.77 10.47 -3.52
N VAL A 85 4.79 9.88 -4.15
CA VAL A 85 4.64 9.32 -5.50
C VAL A 85 3.60 8.19 -5.51
N CYS A 86 3.57 7.32 -4.49
CA CYS A 86 2.53 6.30 -4.38
C CYS A 86 1.12 6.88 -4.24
N LEU A 87 0.98 8.01 -3.55
CA LEU A 87 -0.30 8.70 -3.36
C LEU A 87 -0.80 9.40 -4.63
N TYR A 88 0.08 10.12 -5.31
CA TYR A 88 -0.30 11.05 -6.39
C TYR A 88 -0.17 10.46 -7.78
N ASP A 89 0.85 9.63 -8.03
CA ASP A 89 1.33 9.36 -9.38
C ASP A 89 1.11 7.92 -9.87
N LEU A 90 0.51 7.05 -9.05
CA LEU A 90 0.10 5.73 -9.51
C LEU A 90 -1.01 5.85 -10.56
N SER A 91 -0.93 5.03 -11.60
CA SER A 91 -1.87 5.05 -12.73
C SER A 91 -3.31 4.72 -12.33
N LYS A 92 -3.50 4.00 -11.22
CA LYS A 92 -4.80 3.66 -10.67
C LYS A 92 -5.14 4.58 -9.52
N THR A 93 -6.36 5.09 -9.51
CA THR A 93 -6.93 5.79 -8.36
C THR A 93 -6.89 4.89 -7.14
N LEU A 94 -6.29 5.38 -6.06
CA LEU A 94 -6.24 4.66 -4.79
C LEU A 94 -7.62 4.59 -4.15
N SER A 95 -7.96 3.43 -3.61
CA SER A 95 -9.11 3.33 -2.71
C SER A 95 -8.88 4.16 -1.45
N LEU A 96 -9.96 4.56 -0.77
CA LEU A 96 -9.87 5.26 0.51
C LEU A 96 -9.00 4.53 1.54
N LYS A 97 -9.06 3.19 1.56
CA LYS A 97 -8.26 2.35 2.46
C LYS A 97 -6.76 2.47 2.16
N GLU A 98 -6.38 2.34 0.90
CA GLU A 98 -4.99 2.48 0.45
C GLU A 98 -4.47 3.88 0.70
N CYS A 99 -5.28 4.90 0.39
CA CYS A 99 -4.91 6.28 0.66
C CYS A 99 -4.69 6.55 2.16
N ALA A 100 -5.61 6.10 3.01
CA ALA A 100 -5.47 6.22 4.46
C ALA A 100 -4.24 5.47 4.99
N GLN A 101 -3.85 4.36 4.35
CA GLN A 101 -2.62 3.64 4.67
C GLN A 101 -1.38 4.48 4.34
N VAL A 102 -1.34 5.16 3.18
CA VAL A 102 -0.23 6.09 2.85
C VAL A 102 -0.16 7.20 3.90
N ALA A 103 -1.28 7.87 4.15
CA ALA A 103 -1.33 8.98 5.10
C ALA A 103 -0.91 8.59 6.52
N LYS A 104 -1.20 7.35 6.95
CA LYS A 104 -0.74 6.81 8.24
C LYS A 104 0.76 6.49 8.26
N SER A 105 1.33 6.18 7.10
CA SER A 105 2.77 5.86 6.97
C SER A 105 3.67 7.07 6.82
N MET A 106 3.10 8.28 6.68
CA MET A 106 3.89 9.52 6.67
C MET A 106 4.55 9.74 8.03
N GLU A 107 5.78 10.20 7.99
CA GLU A 107 6.60 10.46 9.16
C GLU A 107 6.41 11.91 9.65
N TYR A 108 6.31 12.85 8.71
CA TYR A 108 6.19 14.26 9.05
C TYR A 108 4.72 14.69 9.15
N ALA A 109 4.46 15.64 10.05
CA ALA A 109 3.11 16.12 10.31
C ALA A 109 2.50 16.83 9.09
N ASP A 110 3.31 17.64 8.39
CA ASP A 110 2.88 18.42 7.22
C ASP A 110 2.43 17.52 6.06
N SER A 111 3.30 16.61 5.64
CA SER A 111 3.03 15.62 4.58
C SER A 111 1.93 14.63 4.98
N GLY A 112 1.86 14.24 6.25
CA GLY A 112 0.79 13.42 6.78
C GLY A 112 -0.58 14.11 6.66
N ASP A 113 -0.67 15.38 7.01
CA ASP A 113 -1.91 16.16 6.89
C ASP A 113 -2.28 16.43 5.44
N GLU A 114 -1.29 16.72 4.59
CA GLU A 114 -1.47 16.84 3.15
C GLU A 114 -2.04 15.54 2.56
N ALA A 115 -1.45 14.40 2.91
CA ALA A 115 -1.91 13.10 2.45
C ALA A 115 -3.35 12.80 2.90
N ARG A 116 -3.74 13.16 4.13
CA ARG A 116 -5.12 13.01 4.61
C ARG A 116 -6.09 13.88 3.83
N TRP A 117 -5.72 15.13 3.55
CA TRP A 117 -6.50 16.02 2.70
C TRP A 117 -6.68 15.43 1.31
N GLU A 118 -5.62 14.86 0.75
CA GLU A 118 -5.69 14.24 -0.56
C GLU A 118 -6.64 13.03 -0.57
N CYS A 119 -6.62 12.22 0.48
CA CYS A 119 -7.56 11.12 0.61
C CYS A 119 -9.02 11.57 0.63
N ILE A 120 -9.31 12.65 1.37
CA ILE A 120 -10.65 13.24 1.40
C ILE A 120 -11.03 13.76 0.01
N ARG A 121 -10.12 14.46 -0.68
CA ARG A 121 -10.36 15.06 -1.99
C ARG A 121 -10.59 14.02 -3.09
N LYS A 122 -9.71 13.03 -3.22
CA LYS A 122 -9.81 11.98 -4.25
C LYS A 122 -11.02 11.06 -4.06
N ASN A 123 -11.49 10.89 -2.83
CA ASN A 123 -12.62 10.02 -2.52
C ASN A 123 -13.89 10.80 -2.16
N ASN A 124 -13.99 12.09 -2.49
CA ASN A 124 -15.08 12.95 -2.02
C ASN A 124 -16.48 12.45 -2.40
N THR A 125 -16.63 11.72 -3.51
CA THR A 125 -17.92 11.15 -3.96
C THR A 125 -18.24 9.77 -3.37
N THR A 126 -17.28 9.12 -2.71
CA THR A 126 -17.44 7.73 -2.20
C THR A 126 -17.21 7.61 -0.70
N ILE A 127 -16.54 8.60 -0.09
CA ILE A 127 -16.26 8.64 1.35
C ILE A 127 -17.51 9.00 2.13
N SER A 128 -17.85 8.24 3.16
CA SER A 128 -18.92 8.62 4.09
C SER A 128 -18.48 9.77 5.00
N LYS A 129 -19.43 10.57 5.50
CA LYS A 129 -19.17 11.63 6.50
C LYS A 129 -18.35 11.11 7.69
N ASN A 130 -18.68 9.91 8.19
CA ASN A 130 -17.97 9.30 9.31
C ASN A 130 -16.52 8.94 8.97
N GLN A 131 -16.25 8.44 7.76
CA GLN A 131 -14.87 8.15 7.33
C GLN A 131 -14.07 9.44 7.10
N CYS A 132 -14.70 10.46 6.51
CA CYS A 132 -14.09 11.78 6.34
C CYS A 132 -13.72 12.39 7.70
N LEU A 133 -14.64 12.39 8.66
CA LEU A 133 -14.40 12.88 10.02
C LEU A 133 -13.29 12.11 10.75
N LYS A 134 -13.13 10.81 10.49
CA LYS A 134 -12.01 10.03 11.04
C LYS A 134 -10.67 10.49 10.47
N LEU A 135 -10.59 10.78 9.17
CA LEU A 135 -9.38 11.33 8.55
C LEU A 135 -9.08 12.74 9.09
N ALA A 136 -10.10 13.60 9.17
CA ALA A 136 -9.98 14.95 9.73
C ALA A 136 -9.43 14.94 11.16
N LYS A 137 -9.96 14.08 12.03
CA LYS A 137 -9.50 13.94 13.42
C LYS A 137 -8.10 13.35 13.56
N ALA A 138 -7.62 12.66 12.53
CA ALA A 138 -6.27 12.10 12.51
C ALA A 138 -5.20 13.09 12.03
N MET A 139 -5.60 14.32 11.64
CA MET A 139 -4.66 15.37 11.28
C MET A 139 -3.88 15.88 12.50
N SER A 140 -2.63 16.22 12.28
CA SER A 140 -1.67 16.65 13.30
C SER A 140 -1.94 18.08 13.76
N TYR A 141 -2.27 18.99 12.83
CA TYR A 141 -2.45 20.40 13.17
C TYR A 141 -3.91 20.73 13.50
N PRO A 142 -4.20 21.42 14.62
CA PRO A 142 -5.57 21.75 15.00
C PRO A 142 -6.35 22.53 13.93
N ALA A 143 -5.69 23.44 13.22
CA ALA A 143 -6.30 24.19 12.11
C ALA A 143 -6.76 23.26 10.97
N ASN A 144 -5.95 22.24 10.64
CA ASN A 144 -6.30 21.23 9.65
C ASN A 144 -7.46 20.36 10.14
N VAL A 145 -7.43 19.91 11.40
CA VAL A 145 -8.53 19.13 12.01
C VAL A 145 -9.86 19.89 11.92
N GLN A 146 -9.87 21.18 12.27
CA GLN A 146 -11.07 22.02 12.25
C GLN A 146 -11.57 22.22 10.81
N ARG A 147 -10.69 22.60 9.88
CA ARG A 147 -11.04 22.84 8.49
C ARG A 147 -11.56 21.57 7.80
N ALA A 148 -10.89 20.45 8.01
CA ALA A 148 -11.33 19.16 7.48
C ALA A 148 -12.65 18.72 8.12
N GLY A 149 -12.83 18.94 9.42
CA GLY A 149 -14.10 18.66 10.10
C GLY A 149 -15.28 19.45 9.53
N GLN A 150 -15.08 20.76 9.27
CA GLN A 150 -16.07 21.61 8.61
C GLN A 150 -16.39 21.10 7.20
N TYR A 151 -15.36 20.83 6.40
CA TYR A 151 -15.53 20.25 5.06
C TYR A 151 -16.35 18.95 5.10
N CYS A 152 -15.99 18.01 5.97
CA CYS A 152 -16.67 16.72 6.10
C CYS A 152 -18.14 16.82 6.52
N THR A 153 -18.53 17.89 7.22
CA THR A 153 -19.91 18.06 7.72
C THR A 153 -20.78 18.86 6.76
N GLN A 154 -20.21 19.88 6.11
CA GLN A 154 -20.94 20.92 5.38
C GLN A 154 -20.75 20.84 3.86
N GLU A 155 -19.57 20.42 3.39
CA GLU A 155 -19.17 20.53 1.98
C GLU A 155 -19.02 19.17 1.27
N LEU A 156 -18.97 18.08 2.04
CA LEU A 156 -18.87 16.74 1.49
C LEU A 156 -20.12 16.40 0.65
N LYS A 157 -19.88 16.05 -0.61
CA LYS A 157 -20.90 15.77 -1.63
C LYS A 157 -21.48 14.37 -1.50
#